data_AF-A0A1R1SGU3-F1
#
_entry.id   AF-A0A1R1SGU3-F1
#
_cell.length_a   1.000
_cell.length_b   1.000
_cell.length_c   1.000
_cell.angle_alpha   90.00
_cell.angle_beta   90.00
_cell.angle_gamma   90.00
#
_symmetry.space_group_name_H-M   'P 1'
#
loop_
_entity.id
_entity.type
_entity.pdbx_description
1 polymer ?
#
loop_
_entity_poly.entity_id
_entity_poly.type
_entity_poly.pdbx_seq_one_letter_code
_entity_poly.pdbx_strand_id
1 'polypeptide(L)'
;MFAVIYRWRLQPGREQQFVDGWHRVTAAIHQQCGSYGSRLHQADDGTWVAYARWPDAATRDRSGTVDPEGLAMMREAVEERFPEIRMQIIDDMLAEPNPEPDAALPSPGSS
;
A
#
# COMPACT_ATOMS: atom_id res chain seq x y z
N MET A 1 7.76 1.51 -16.58
CA MET A 1 7.49 0.95 -15.24
C MET A 1 8.59 1.36 -14.27
N PHE A 2 8.24 1.69 -13.04
CA PHE A 2 9.17 2.01 -11.96
C PHE A 2 8.56 1.60 -10.61
N ALA A 3 9.37 1.61 -9.55
CA ALA A 3 8.93 1.36 -8.19
C ALA A 3 9.13 2.59 -7.31
N VAL A 4 8.33 2.70 -6.25
CA VAL A 4 8.51 3.70 -5.20
C VAL A 4 8.51 3.01 -3.84
N ILE A 5 9.47 3.41 -3.00
CA ILE A 5 9.46 3.09 -1.58
C ILE A 5 8.92 4.29 -0.81
N TYR A 6 7.88 4.05 -0.03
CA TYR A 6 7.35 4.99 0.96
C TYR A 6 7.69 4.48 2.36
N ARG A 7 8.09 5.38 3.25
CA ARG A 7 8.47 5.02 4.61
C ARG A 7 7.88 5.96 5.64
N TRP A 8 7.49 5.39 6.78
CA TRP A 8 6.88 6.11 7.88
C TRP A 8 7.33 5.58 9.22
N ARG A 9 7.35 6.44 10.24
CA ARG A 9 7.16 6.04 11.63
C ARG A 9 5.72 6.34 12.01
N LEU A 10 5.07 5.39 12.68
CA LEU A 10 3.68 5.53 13.11
C LEU A 10 3.60 5.92 14.57
N GLN A 11 2.53 6.61 14.94
CA GLN A 11 2.21 6.85 16.34
C GLN A 11 1.88 5.52 17.03
N PRO A 12 2.39 5.26 18.26
CA PRO A 12 2.08 4.05 19.00
C PRO A 12 0.57 3.85 19.19
N GLY A 13 0.07 2.66 18.89
CA GLY A 13 -1.34 2.29 19.03
C GLY A 13 -2.23 2.70 17.86
N ARG A 14 -1.66 3.27 16.78
CA ARG A 14 -2.38 3.61 15.54
C ARG A 14 -2.02 2.73 14.35
N GLU A 15 -1.31 1.63 14.57
CA GLU A 15 -0.80 0.74 13.53
C GLU A 15 -1.95 0.14 12.70
N GLN A 16 -3.01 -0.35 13.37
CA GLN A 16 -4.17 -0.91 12.66
C GLN A 16 -4.90 0.14 11.83
N GLN A 17 -5.08 1.36 12.37
CA GLN A 17 -5.66 2.48 11.62
C GLN A 17 -4.84 2.77 10.36
N PHE A 18 -3.51 2.72 10.44
CA PHE A 18 -2.65 2.90 9.28
C PHE A 18 -2.82 1.77 8.26
N VAL A 19 -2.84 0.50 8.71
CA VAL A 19 -3.01 -0.67 7.84
C VAL A 19 -4.34 -0.60 7.09
N ASP A 20 -5.43 -0.28 7.79
CA ASP A 20 -6.76 -0.17 7.19
C ASP A 20 -6.81 0.96 6.15
N GLY A 21 -6.25 2.13 6.49
CA GLY A 21 -6.14 3.26 5.58
C GLY A 21 -5.28 2.93 4.35
N TRP A 22 -4.13 2.28 4.55
CA TRP A 22 -3.23 1.86 3.48
C TRP A 22 -3.90 0.84 2.55
N HIS A 23 -4.64 -0.12 3.10
CA HIS A 23 -5.35 -1.13 2.32
C HIS A 23 -6.40 -0.48 1.43
N ARG A 24 -7.23 0.41 1.99
CA ARG A 24 -8.26 1.15 1.26
C ARG A 24 -7.68 1.97 0.11
N VAL A 25 -6.67 2.79 0.40
CA VAL A 25 -5.98 3.60 -0.61
C VAL A 25 -5.37 2.72 -1.69
N THR A 26 -4.63 1.66 -1.32
CA THR A 26 -3.97 0.78 -2.30
C THR A 26 -4.97 0.06 -3.21
N ALA A 27 -6.07 -0.46 -2.64
CA ALA A 27 -7.14 -1.09 -3.39
C ALA A 27 -7.81 -0.09 -4.35
N ALA A 28 -8.12 1.13 -3.90
CA ALA A 28 -8.71 2.18 -4.72
C ALA A 28 -7.77 2.58 -5.88
N ILE A 29 -6.47 2.76 -5.61
CA ILE A 29 -5.47 3.10 -6.64
C ILE A 29 -5.39 1.98 -7.68
N HIS A 30 -5.34 0.72 -7.24
CA HIS A 30 -5.27 -0.42 -8.16
C HIS A 30 -6.51 -0.46 -9.06
N GLN A 31 -7.70 -0.33 -8.49
CA GLN A 31 -8.97 -0.39 -9.22
C GLN A 31 -9.20 0.82 -10.16
N GLN A 32 -8.85 2.03 -9.72
CA GLN A 32 -9.23 3.27 -10.42
C GLN A 32 -8.11 3.86 -11.29
N CYS A 33 -6.85 3.65 -10.91
CA CYS A 33 -5.70 4.22 -11.63
C CYS A 33 -4.90 3.17 -12.40
N GLY A 34 -5.01 1.88 -12.07
CA GLY A 34 -4.25 0.82 -12.72
C GLY A 34 -2.80 0.72 -12.27
N SER A 35 -2.51 0.95 -10.97
CA SER A 35 -1.21 0.57 -10.42
C SER A 35 -1.02 -0.95 -10.43
N TYR A 36 0.20 -1.42 -10.27
CA TYR A 36 0.48 -2.85 -10.09
C TYR A 36 0.44 -3.28 -8.62
N GLY A 37 -0.27 -2.51 -7.79
CA GLY A 37 -0.40 -2.75 -6.36
C GLY A 37 0.80 -2.28 -5.54
N SER A 38 0.75 -2.62 -4.26
CA SER A 38 1.74 -2.26 -3.26
C SER A 38 1.80 -3.33 -2.18
N ARG A 39 2.98 -3.50 -1.57
CA ARG A 39 3.16 -4.36 -0.39
C ARG A 39 3.62 -3.53 0.79
N LEU A 40 2.93 -3.66 1.91
CA LEU A 40 3.29 -3.02 3.17
C LEU A 40 4.12 -3.98 4.03
N HIS A 41 5.15 -3.42 4.65
CA HIS A 41 6.08 -4.14 5.52
C HIS A 41 6.29 -3.35 6.80
N GLN A 42 6.68 -4.07 7.85
CA GLN A 42 7.33 -3.49 9.01
C GLN A 42 8.81 -3.90 8.94
N ALA A 43 9.71 -2.92 9.00
CA ALA A 43 11.16 -3.14 8.98
C ALA A 43 11.71 -3.34 10.40
N ASP A 44 12.90 -3.91 10.50
CA ASP A 44 13.57 -4.23 11.77
C ASP A 44 13.88 -2.97 12.61
N ASP A 45 13.99 -1.81 11.97
CA ASP A 45 14.20 -0.51 12.63
C ASP A 45 12.89 0.14 13.12
N GLY A 46 11.78 -0.58 13.02
CA GLY A 46 10.44 -0.13 13.40
C GLY A 46 9.76 0.78 12.37
N THR A 47 10.40 1.08 11.23
CA THR A 47 9.74 1.84 10.16
C THR A 47 8.74 0.97 9.39
N TRP A 48 7.66 1.59 8.96
CA TRP A 48 6.68 0.98 8.05
C TRP A 48 7.04 1.33 6.63
N VAL A 49 7.07 0.34 5.73
CA VAL A 49 7.62 0.46 4.39
C VAL A 49 6.65 -0.08 3.35
N ALA A 50 6.19 0.77 2.43
CA ALA A 50 5.41 0.35 1.28
C ALA A 50 6.28 0.32 0.01
N TYR A 51 6.32 -0.83 -0.67
CA TYR A 51 6.86 -0.98 -2.01
C TYR A 51 5.72 -1.01 -3.02
N ALA A 52 5.65 -0.01 -3.90
CA ALA A 52 4.60 0.11 -4.91
C ALA A 52 5.19 0.12 -6.33
N ARG A 53 4.58 -0.64 -7.25
CA ARG A 53 4.96 -0.67 -8.67
C ARG A 53 3.97 0.12 -9.51
N TRP A 54 4.51 0.90 -10.44
CA TRP A 54 3.75 1.81 -11.30
C TRP A 54 4.09 1.60 -12.77
N PRO A 55 3.09 1.57 -13.66
CA PRO A 55 3.35 1.52 -15.10
C PRO A 55 4.11 2.77 -15.58
N ASP A 56 3.68 3.96 -15.13
CA ASP A 56 4.22 5.27 -15.51
C ASP A 56 3.90 6.37 -14.47
N ALA A 57 4.54 7.53 -14.63
CA ALA A 57 4.44 8.63 -13.67
C ALA A 57 3.03 9.26 -13.67
N ALA A 58 2.38 9.35 -14.82
CA ALA A 58 1.05 9.95 -14.94
C ALA A 58 -0.01 9.15 -14.17
N THR A 59 0.10 7.82 -14.18
CA THR A 59 -0.74 6.91 -13.39
C THR A 59 -0.57 7.15 -11.90
N ARG A 60 0.67 7.35 -11.46
CA ARG A 60 0.97 7.72 -10.07
C ARG A 60 0.41 9.08 -9.71
N ASP A 61 0.56 10.09 -10.56
CA ASP A 61 0.14 11.46 -10.24
C ASP A 61 -1.38 11.57 -10.06
N ARG A 62 -2.16 10.79 -10.83
CA ARG A 62 -3.63 10.72 -10.68
C ARG A 62 -4.09 9.99 -9.42
N SER A 63 -3.21 9.21 -8.76
CA SER A 63 -3.57 8.35 -7.63
C SER A 63 -3.80 9.10 -6.31
N GLY A 64 -3.36 10.35 -6.21
CA GLY A 64 -3.30 11.08 -4.93
C GLY A 64 -4.64 11.43 -4.28
N THR A 65 -5.78 11.15 -4.93
CA THR A 65 -7.11 11.59 -4.45
C THR A 65 -8.18 10.48 -4.44
N VAL A 66 -7.82 9.22 -4.69
CA VAL A 66 -8.80 8.15 -4.94
C VAL A 66 -9.57 7.66 -3.70
N ASP A 67 -9.03 7.84 -2.49
CA ASP A 67 -9.71 7.54 -1.22
C ASP A 67 -9.33 8.57 -0.15
N PRO A 68 -10.07 9.70 -0.04
CA PRO A 68 -9.79 10.75 0.95
C PRO A 68 -9.85 10.28 2.40
N GLU A 69 -10.69 9.28 2.72
CA GLU A 69 -10.85 8.75 4.08
C GLU A 69 -9.66 7.89 4.46
N GLY A 70 -9.25 6.95 3.61
CA GLY A 70 -8.05 6.15 3.81
C GLY A 70 -6.78 7.01 3.87
N LEU A 71 -6.70 8.07 3.05
CA LEU A 71 -5.62 9.05 3.11
C LEU A 71 -5.61 9.80 4.46
N ALA A 72 -6.78 10.15 5.01
CA ALA A 72 -6.88 10.75 6.34
C ALA A 72 -6.46 9.78 7.44
N MET A 73 -6.93 8.54 7.40
CA MET A 73 -6.55 7.49 8.36
C MET A 73 -5.04 7.30 8.41
N MET A 74 -4.38 7.18 7.25
CA MET A 74 -2.92 7.07 7.17
C MET A 74 -2.24 8.33 7.72
N ARG A 75 -2.66 9.53 7.28
CA ARG A 75 -2.05 10.80 7.72
C ARG A 75 -2.10 10.96 9.24
N GLU A 76 -3.22 10.60 9.86
CA GLU A 76 -3.41 10.73 11.31
C GLU A 76 -2.66 9.68 12.13
N ALA A 77 -2.31 8.54 11.52
CA ALA A 77 -1.52 7.50 12.16
C ALA A 77 0.00 7.71 12.03
N VAL A 78 0.45 8.55 11.10
CA VAL A 78 1.87 8.83 10.87
C VAL A 78 2.39 9.83 11.91
N GLU A 79 3.52 9.50 12.54
CA GLU A 79 4.32 10.40 13.37
C GLU A 79 5.37 11.12 12.50
N GLU A 80 6.09 10.36 11.66
CA GLU A 80 7.12 10.90 10.77
C GLU A 80 6.99 10.27 9.39
N ARG A 81 7.09 11.09 8.33
CA ARG A 81 7.21 10.63 6.95
C ARG A 81 8.63 10.86 6.45
N PHE A 82 9.27 9.82 5.96
CA PHE A 82 10.60 9.93 5.37
C PHE A 82 10.52 10.27 3.88
N PRO A 83 11.61 10.79 3.28
CA PRO A 83 11.69 11.00 1.85
C PRO A 83 11.45 9.70 1.07
N GLU A 84 10.66 9.83 0.00
CA GLU A 84 10.33 8.75 -0.91
C GLU A 84 11.54 8.39 -1.76
N ILE A 85 11.68 7.10 -2.07
CA ILE A 85 12.74 6.62 -2.96
C ILE A 85 12.10 6.15 -4.26
N ARG A 86 12.32 6.91 -5.34
CA ARG A 86 11.91 6.51 -6.69
C ARG A 86 13.01 5.67 -7.33
N MET A 87 12.64 4.52 -7.87
CA MET A 87 13.59 3.53 -8.39
C MET A 87 13.16 3.07 -9.78
N GLN A 88 14.09 3.08 -10.73
CA GLN A 88 13.89 2.39 -12.00
C GLN A 88 14.07 0.89 -11.77
N ILE A 89 13.14 0.07 -12.26
CA ILE A 89 13.31 -1.38 -12.27
C ILE A 89 14.25 -1.71 -13.43
N ILE A 90 15.38 -2.33 -13.12
CA ILE A 90 16.42 -2.73 -14.10
C ILE A 90 16.24 -4.19 -14.52
N ASP A 91 15.90 -5.05 -13.56
CA ASP A 91 15.57 -6.46 -13.76
C ASP A 91 14.46 -6.85 -12.77
N ASP A 92 13.50 -7.67 -13.19
CA ASP A 92 12.34 -8.04 -12.38
C ASP A 92 12.24 -9.57 -12.27
N MET A 93 12.75 -10.08 -11.15
CA MET A 93 12.69 -11.49 -10.76
C MET A 93 11.76 -11.71 -9.56
N LEU A 94 10.84 -10.77 -9.31
CA LEU A 94 9.88 -10.87 -8.21
C LEU A 94 8.80 -11.91 -8.56
N ALA A 95 8.94 -13.10 -7.98
CA ALA A 95 7.89 -14.11 -8.00
C ALA A 95 6.97 -13.92 -6.79
N GLU A 96 5.73 -13.50 -7.04
CA GLU A 96 4.70 -13.52 -6.02
C GLU A 96 4.30 -14.98 -5.74
N PRO A 97 4.26 -15.44 -4.48
CA PRO A 97 3.69 -16.74 -4.18
C PRO A 97 2.24 -16.73 -4.66
N ASN A 98 1.84 -17.75 -5.42
CA ASN A 98 0.45 -17.91 -5.81
C ASN A 98 -0.37 -17.99 -4.51
N PRO A 99 -1.35 -17.10 -4.26
CA PRO A 99 -2.19 -17.27 -3.10
C PRO A 99 -2.89 -18.62 -3.28
N GLU A 100 -2.56 -19.59 -2.44
CA GLU A 100 -3.39 -20.79 -2.35
C GLU A 100 -4.82 -20.34 -2.07
N PRO A 101 -5.84 -20.92 -2.73
CA PRO A 101 -7.22 -20.55 -2.47
C PRO A 101 -7.66 -21.09 -1.10
N ASP A 102 -7.33 -20.39 -0.02
CA ASP A 102 -7.85 -20.65 1.33
C ASP A 102 -7.70 -19.35 2.17
N ALA A 103 -8.72 -18.70 2.72
CA ALA A 103 -10.05 -19.12 3.11
C ALA A 103 -11.10 -18.10 2.63
N ALA A 104 -12.04 -18.54 1.80
CA ALA A 104 -13.32 -17.86 1.70
C ALA A 104 -13.93 -17.84 3.11
N LEU A 105 -14.05 -16.65 3.70
CA LEU A 105 -14.86 -16.44 4.90
C LEU A 105 -16.22 -17.12 4.65
N PRO A 106 -16.72 -17.98 5.56
CA PRO A 106 -18.00 -18.62 5.37
C PRO A 106 -19.06 -17.52 5.18
N SER A 107 -19.81 -17.62 4.08
CA SER A 107 -20.92 -16.71 3.81
C SER A 107 -21.87 -16.72 5.02
N PRO A 108 -22.34 -15.56 5.51
CA PRO A 108 -23.34 -15.55 6.58
C PRO A 108 -24.58 -16.29 6.07
N GLY A 109 -24.98 -17.30 6.85
CA GLY A 109 -25.94 -18.31 6.45
C GLY A 109 -27.25 -17.76 5.91
N SER A 110 -27.79 -18.47 4.94
CA SER A 110 -29.22 -18.41 4.64
C SER A 110 -29.98 -18.99 5.83
N SER A 111 -30.84 -18.18 6.43
CA SER A 111 -31.97 -18.60 7.25
C SER A 111 -33.13 -17.68 6.94
#